data_AF-A0A9J6RDP1-F1
#
_entry.id   AF-A0A9J6RDP1-F1
#
_cell.length_a   1.000
_cell.length_b   1.000
_cell.length_c   1.000
_cell.angle_alpha   90.00
_cell.angle_beta   90.00
_cell.angle_gamma   90.00
#
_symmetry.space_group_name_H-M   'P 1'
#
loop_
_entity.id
_entity.type
_entity.pdbx_description
1 polymer ?
#
loop_
_entity_poly.entity_id
_entity_poly.type
_entity_poly.pdbx_seq_one_letter_code
_entity_poly.pdbx_strand_id
1 'polypeptide(L)'
;MTTKENLHQMIIQEFSKTVEMFNISPSDARLFTVLYLHNKPMTLDEMSTALGKSKTSVNTGIRNLSELALVKQVWKKGTRKDWYTTDQELYQKFMQTYIDKWVDQTANHKQTLYEIEQIFLEKQCSDDDRHVLEEKLSEMINFHKRIEQAFSKIKPKQ
;
A
#
# COMPACT_ATOMS: atom_id res chain seq x y z
N MET A 1 -27.86 18.08 4.28
CA MET A 1 -26.90 17.12 4.85
C MET A 1 -26.76 17.42 6.33
N THR A 2 -26.95 16.43 7.18
CA THR A 2 -26.79 16.58 8.64
C THR A 2 -25.30 16.63 9.01
N THR A 3 -24.95 17.21 10.17
CA THR A 3 -23.56 17.30 10.67
C THR A 3 -22.86 15.92 10.72
N LYS A 4 -23.63 14.86 10.98
CA LYS A 4 -23.15 13.47 11.02
C LYS A 4 -22.77 12.93 9.64
N GLU A 5 -23.56 13.22 8.60
CA GLU A 5 -23.25 12.82 7.22
C GLU A 5 -21.98 13.52 6.72
N ASN A 6 -21.79 14.79 7.09
CA ASN A 6 -20.58 15.54 6.77
C ASN A 6 -19.33 14.90 7.41
N LEU A 7 -19.39 14.62 8.72
CA LEU A 7 -18.29 13.95 9.43
C LEU A 7 -17.93 12.60 8.80
N HIS A 8 -18.93 11.79 8.42
CA HIS A 8 -18.68 10.50 7.79
C HIS A 8 -17.96 10.64 6.44
N GLN A 9 -18.33 11.61 5.60
CA GLN A 9 -17.63 11.87 4.34
C GLN A 9 -16.21 12.37 4.55
N MET A 10 -15.97 13.22 5.56
CA MET A 10 -14.63 13.68 5.91
C MET A 10 -13.72 12.51 6.33
N ILE A 11 -14.23 11.59 7.16
CA ILE A 11 -13.48 10.39 7.56
C ILE A 11 -13.19 9.51 6.35
N ILE A 12 -14.17 9.30 5.46
CA ILE A 12 -13.95 8.54 4.22
C ILE A 12 -12.84 9.19 3.40
N GLN A 13 -12.91 10.51 3.20
CA GLN A 13 -11.95 11.24 2.39
C GLN A 13 -10.53 11.14 2.95
N GLU A 14 -10.35 11.37 4.24
CA GLU A 14 -9.01 11.34 4.84
C GLU A 14 -8.45 9.92 4.94
N PHE A 15 -9.27 8.94 5.31
CA PHE A 15 -8.78 7.56 5.40
C PHE A 15 -8.48 6.96 4.01
N SER A 16 -9.24 7.33 2.98
CA SER A 16 -8.94 6.92 1.60
C SER A 16 -7.55 7.42 1.16
N LYS A 17 -7.19 8.67 1.48
CA LYS A 17 -5.85 9.20 1.18
C LYS A 17 -4.74 8.41 1.86
N THR A 18 -4.95 7.92 3.09
CA THR A 18 -3.98 7.04 3.76
C THR A 18 -3.80 5.73 2.98
N VAL A 19 -4.89 5.14 2.49
CA VAL A 19 -4.86 3.88 1.74
C VAL A 19 -4.22 4.08 0.35
N GLU A 20 -4.41 5.24 -0.27
CA GLU A 20 -3.76 5.61 -1.55
C GLU A 20 -2.22 5.63 -1.46
N MET A 21 -1.64 5.87 -0.28
CA MET A 21 -0.18 5.84 -0.07
C MET A 21 0.47 4.48 -0.40
N PHE A 22 -0.34 3.43 -0.51
CA PHE A 22 0.08 2.07 -0.86
C PHE A 22 -0.03 1.77 -2.37
N ASN A 23 -0.06 2.82 -3.20
CA ASN A 23 -0.30 2.74 -4.65
C ASN A 23 -1.65 2.10 -5.02
N ILE A 24 -2.65 2.27 -4.15
CA ILE A 24 -4.03 1.85 -4.40
C ILE A 24 -4.75 2.98 -5.12
N SER A 25 -5.54 2.66 -6.15
CA SER A 25 -6.28 3.68 -6.91
C SER A 25 -7.27 4.44 -6.00
N PRO A 26 -7.52 5.74 -6.22
CA PRO A 26 -8.46 6.50 -5.38
C PRO A 26 -9.87 5.87 -5.31
N SER A 27 -10.30 5.22 -6.41
CA SER A 27 -11.58 4.52 -6.45
C SER A 27 -11.58 3.28 -5.53
N ASP A 28 -10.51 2.50 -5.55
CA ASP A 28 -10.40 1.27 -4.75
C ASP A 28 -10.14 1.60 -3.27
N ALA A 29 -9.36 2.63 -2.99
CA ALA A 29 -9.13 3.13 -1.63
C ALA A 29 -10.42 3.61 -0.97
N ARG A 30 -11.27 4.32 -1.71
CA ARG A 30 -12.60 4.74 -1.25
C ARG A 30 -13.54 3.56 -1.03
N LEU A 31 -13.52 2.57 -1.94
CA LEU A 31 -14.29 1.34 -1.80
C LEU A 31 -13.90 0.58 -0.52
N PHE A 32 -12.60 0.35 -0.29
CA PHE A 32 -12.09 -0.24 0.93
C PHE A 32 -12.54 0.53 2.17
N THR A 33 -12.37 1.86 2.15
CA THR A 33 -12.71 2.73 3.29
C THR A 33 -14.19 2.67 3.64
N VAL A 34 -15.08 2.68 2.63
CA VAL A 34 -16.52 2.55 2.86
C VAL A 34 -16.85 1.19 3.48
N LEU A 35 -16.26 0.11 2.97
CA LEU A 35 -16.47 -1.22 3.52
C LEU A 35 -15.95 -1.35 4.97
N TYR A 36 -14.79 -0.74 5.24
CA TYR A 36 -14.14 -0.71 6.56
C TYR A 36 -14.99 0.02 7.59
N LEU A 37 -15.48 1.23 7.26
CA LEU A 37 -16.30 2.03 8.16
C LEU A 37 -17.71 1.46 8.35
N HIS A 38 -18.25 0.74 7.35
CA HIS A 38 -19.56 0.09 7.47
C HIS A 38 -19.55 -1.05 8.52
N ASN A 39 -18.38 -1.67 8.76
CA ASN A 39 -18.15 -2.70 9.77
C ASN A 39 -19.12 -3.91 9.72
N LYS A 40 -19.73 -4.15 8.55
CA LYS A 40 -20.61 -5.29 8.26
C LYS A 40 -20.38 -5.73 6.82
N PRO A 41 -20.50 -7.03 6.51
CA PRO A 41 -20.36 -7.50 5.15
C PRO A 41 -21.33 -6.80 4.19
N MET A 42 -20.87 -6.48 2.98
CA MET A 42 -21.67 -5.86 1.92
C MET A 42 -21.60 -6.70 0.65
N THR A 43 -22.69 -6.72 -0.10
CA THR A 43 -22.75 -7.25 -1.46
C THR A 43 -22.23 -6.23 -2.47
N LEU A 44 -21.90 -6.68 -3.69
CA LEU A 44 -21.55 -5.78 -4.79
C LEU A 44 -22.65 -4.76 -5.10
N ASP A 45 -23.93 -5.14 -4.93
CA ASP A 45 -25.08 -4.25 -5.14
C ASP A 45 -25.08 -3.11 -4.10
N GLU A 46 -24.91 -3.44 -2.82
CA GLU A 46 -24.90 -2.45 -1.74
C GLU A 46 -23.72 -1.48 -1.88
N MET A 47 -22.54 -1.98 -2.24
CA MET A 47 -21.36 -1.14 -2.48
C MET A 47 -21.54 -0.24 -3.71
N SER A 48 -22.17 -0.76 -4.78
CA SER A 48 -22.51 0.01 -5.98
C SER A 48 -23.43 1.19 -5.65
N THR A 49 -24.48 0.96 -4.86
CA THR A 49 -25.38 2.02 -4.38
C THR A 49 -24.66 3.01 -3.47
N ALA A 50 -23.89 2.53 -2.48
CA ALA A 50 -23.20 3.39 -1.51
C ALA A 50 -22.18 4.33 -2.16
N LEU A 51 -21.49 3.87 -3.22
CA LEU A 51 -20.43 4.62 -3.89
C LEU A 51 -20.91 5.43 -5.10
N GLY A 52 -22.14 5.18 -5.57
CA GLY A 52 -22.64 5.75 -6.83
C GLY A 52 -21.84 5.26 -8.05
N LYS A 53 -21.39 4.00 -8.02
CA LYS A 53 -20.56 3.38 -9.06
C LYS A 53 -21.29 2.21 -9.70
N SER A 54 -20.92 1.82 -10.92
CA SER A 54 -21.49 0.62 -11.55
C SER A 54 -21.05 -0.66 -10.82
N LYS A 55 -21.89 -1.70 -10.87
CA LYS A 55 -21.57 -3.01 -10.29
C LYS A 55 -20.28 -3.60 -10.88
N THR A 56 -20.03 -3.40 -12.17
CA THR A 56 -18.78 -3.80 -12.84
C THR A 56 -17.57 -3.08 -12.24
N SER A 57 -17.67 -1.75 -12.03
CA SER A 57 -16.59 -0.97 -11.40
C SER A 57 -16.30 -1.43 -9.97
N VAL A 58 -17.34 -1.72 -9.19
CA VAL A 58 -17.18 -2.26 -7.83
C VAL A 58 -16.56 -3.64 -7.85
N ASN A 59 -16.97 -4.52 -8.76
CA ASN A 59 -16.41 -5.87 -8.87
C ASN A 59 -14.91 -5.84 -9.18
N THR A 60 -14.48 -5.00 -10.14
CA THR A 60 -13.06 -4.79 -10.42
C THR A 60 -12.30 -4.32 -9.19
N GLY A 61 -12.83 -3.34 -8.46
CA GLY A 61 -12.19 -2.84 -7.23
C GLY A 61 -12.11 -3.90 -6.12
N ILE A 62 -13.16 -4.70 -5.94
CA ILE A 62 -13.14 -5.82 -4.98
C ILE A 62 -12.10 -6.86 -5.35
N ARG A 63 -11.93 -7.17 -6.64
CA ARG A 63 -10.88 -8.10 -7.09
C ARG A 63 -9.49 -7.54 -6.75
N ASN A 64 -9.22 -6.29 -7.12
CA ASN A 64 -7.95 -5.62 -6.82
C ASN A 64 -7.66 -5.63 -5.29
N LEU A 65 -8.64 -5.28 -4.47
CA LEU A 65 -8.50 -5.26 -3.01
C LEU A 65 -8.33 -6.68 -2.42
N SER A 66 -8.92 -7.70 -3.03
CA SER A 66 -8.75 -9.09 -2.61
C SER A 66 -7.35 -9.61 -2.93
N GLU A 67 -6.77 -9.22 -4.07
CA GLU A 67 -5.37 -9.52 -4.43
C GLU A 67 -4.37 -8.92 -3.43
N LEU A 68 -4.72 -7.76 -2.86
CA LEU A 68 -3.96 -7.09 -1.81
C LEU A 68 -4.27 -7.62 -0.39
N ALA A 69 -5.12 -8.65 -0.26
CA ALA A 69 -5.59 -9.19 1.02
C ALA A 69 -6.26 -8.14 1.94
N LEU A 70 -6.80 -7.06 1.38
CA LEU A 70 -7.52 -6.02 2.12
C LEU A 70 -9.00 -6.34 2.30
N VAL A 71 -9.54 -7.24 1.49
CA VAL A 71 -10.95 -7.65 1.52
C VAL A 71 -11.02 -9.18 1.42
N LYS A 72 -11.99 -9.78 2.11
CA LYS A 72 -12.31 -11.21 1.99
C LYS A 72 -13.79 -11.41 1.67
N GLN A 73 -14.06 -12.45 0.88
CA GLN A 73 -15.43 -12.91 0.65
C GLN A 73 -15.90 -13.73 1.85
N VAL A 74 -17.15 -13.53 2.27
CA VAL A 74 -17.79 -14.26 3.37
C VAL A 74 -19.14 -14.80 2.92
N TRP A 75 -19.50 -15.95 3.47
CA TRP A 75 -20.79 -16.58 3.21
C TRP A 75 -21.79 -16.20 4.29
N LYS A 76 -22.99 -15.80 3.87
CA LYS A 76 -24.14 -15.59 4.76
C LYS A 76 -25.17 -16.69 4.51
N LYS A 77 -25.45 -17.47 5.56
CA LYS A 77 -26.38 -18.61 5.52
C LYS A 77 -27.73 -18.19 4.92
N GLY A 78 -28.23 -18.99 3.99
CA GLY A 78 -29.53 -18.75 3.33
C GLY A 78 -29.49 -17.70 2.21
N THR A 79 -28.33 -17.16 1.83
CA THR A 79 -28.19 -16.23 0.71
C THR A 79 -27.32 -16.84 -0.40
N ARG A 80 -27.69 -16.60 -1.67
CA ARG A 80 -26.88 -16.96 -2.85
C ARG A 80 -25.94 -15.85 -3.30
N LYS A 81 -25.91 -14.72 -2.59
CA LYS A 81 -25.10 -13.56 -2.95
C LYS A 81 -23.72 -13.65 -2.30
N ASP A 82 -22.71 -13.18 -3.02
CA ASP A 82 -21.37 -12.98 -2.49
C ASP A 82 -21.35 -11.74 -1.61
N TRP A 83 -20.93 -11.93 -0.36
CA TRP A 83 -20.70 -10.84 0.59
C TRP A 83 -19.21 -10.63 0.77
N TYR A 84 -18.81 -9.39 0.95
CA TYR A 84 -17.42 -9.00 1.14
C TYR A 84 -17.30 -8.25 2.46
N THR A 85 -16.17 -8.42 3.14
CA THR A 85 -15.88 -7.71 4.38
C THR A 85 -14.41 -7.38 4.47
N THR A 86 -14.10 -6.40 5.31
CA THR A 86 -12.76 -6.05 5.74
C THR A 86 -12.79 -5.78 7.24
N ASP A 87 -11.66 -5.92 7.91
CA ASP A 87 -11.51 -5.69 9.34
C ASP A 87 -10.15 -5.06 9.65
N GLN A 88 -9.97 -4.65 10.89
CA GLN A 88 -8.74 -4.01 11.37
C GLN A 88 -7.53 -4.95 11.22
N GLU A 89 -7.71 -6.26 11.38
CA GLU A 89 -6.63 -7.24 11.27
C GLU A 89 -6.12 -7.35 9.82
N LEU A 90 -7.02 -7.42 8.83
CA LEU A 90 -6.65 -7.42 7.42
C LEU A 90 -5.90 -6.15 7.03
N TYR A 91 -6.39 -4.98 7.48
CA TYR A 91 -5.70 -3.71 7.25
C TYR A 91 -4.30 -3.70 7.88
N GLN A 92 -4.17 -4.10 9.15
CA GLN A 92 -2.87 -4.16 9.83
C GLN A 92 -1.91 -5.14 9.16
N LYS A 93 -2.39 -6.31 8.75
CA LYS A 93 -1.57 -7.31 8.04
C LYS A 93 -1.10 -6.78 6.69
N PHE A 94 -1.97 -6.10 5.95
CA PHE A 94 -1.61 -5.43 4.70
C PHE A 94 -0.51 -4.38 4.93
N MET A 95 -0.69 -3.50 5.91
CA MET A 95 0.28 -2.47 6.27
C MET A 95 1.65 -3.09 6.63
N GLN A 96 1.65 -4.14 7.45
CA GLN A 96 2.87 -4.85 7.84
C GLN A 96 3.56 -5.47 6.63
N THR A 97 2.81 -6.18 5.78
CA THR A 97 3.35 -6.78 4.56
C THR A 97 3.98 -5.74 3.64
N TYR A 98 3.38 -4.56 3.53
CA TYR A 98 3.92 -3.48 2.70
C TYR A 98 5.19 -2.88 3.29
N ILE A 99 5.24 -2.66 4.61
CA ILE A 99 6.45 -2.21 5.30
C ILE A 99 7.57 -3.22 5.12
N ASP A 100 7.32 -4.51 5.33
CA ASP A 100 8.32 -5.56 5.16
C ASP A 100 8.87 -5.60 3.74
N LYS A 101 7.99 -5.49 2.73
CA LYS A 101 8.41 -5.36 1.33
C LYS A 101 9.33 -4.15 1.10
N TRP A 102 9.02 -2.99 1.67
CA TRP A 102 9.87 -1.81 1.58
C TRP A 102 11.23 -2.00 2.24
N VAL A 103 11.28 -2.65 3.41
CA VAL A 103 12.53 -2.98 4.10
C VAL A 103 13.38 -3.91 3.23
N ASP A 104 12.79 -4.98 2.73
CA ASP A 104 13.49 -5.98 1.91
C ASP A 104 14.00 -5.37 0.60
N GLN A 105 13.17 -4.58 -0.09
CA GLN A 105 13.57 -3.90 -1.33
C GLN A 105 14.68 -2.87 -1.09
N THR A 106 14.61 -2.10 0.00
CA THR A 106 15.67 -1.15 0.35
C THR A 106 17.00 -1.87 0.58
N ALA A 107 16.98 -2.99 1.30
CA ALA A 107 18.18 -3.79 1.55
C ALA A 107 18.76 -4.39 0.27
N ASN A 108 17.92 -4.94 -0.60
CA ASN A 108 18.34 -5.50 -1.88
C ASN A 108 18.94 -4.43 -2.80
N HIS A 109 18.28 -3.27 -2.94
CA HIS A 109 18.79 -2.17 -3.77
C HIS A 109 20.13 -1.63 -3.24
N LYS A 110 20.28 -1.50 -1.92
CA LYS A 110 21.56 -1.12 -1.30
C LYS A 110 22.66 -2.12 -1.64
N GLN A 111 22.36 -3.42 -1.56
CA GLN A 111 23.33 -4.47 -1.92
C GLN A 111 23.74 -4.39 -3.40
N THR A 112 22.79 -4.18 -4.31
CA THR A 112 23.09 -3.96 -5.73
C THR A 112 23.93 -2.70 -5.96
N LEU A 113 23.68 -1.62 -5.23
CA LEU A 113 24.51 -0.41 -5.31
C LEU A 113 25.95 -0.66 -4.84
N TYR A 114 26.15 -1.48 -3.80
CA TYR A 114 27.48 -1.91 -3.38
C TYR A 114 28.20 -2.75 -4.43
N GLU A 115 27.49 -3.66 -5.10
CA GLU A 115 28.06 -4.44 -6.21
C GLU A 115 28.50 -3.53 -7.37
N ILE A 116 27.70 -2.51 -7.70
CA ILE A 116 28.06 -1.49 -8.68
C ILE A 116 29.31 -0.70 -8.23
N GLU A 117 29.40 -0.35 -6.95
CA GLU A 117 30.58 0.35 -6.39
C GLU A 117 31.86 -0.49 -6.55
N GLN A 118 31.79 -1.79 -6.31
CA GLN A 118 32.94 -2.68 -6.52
C GLN A 118 33.37 -2.72 -8.00
N ILE A 119 32.41 -2.86 -8.92
CA ILE A 119 32.69 -2.82 -10.37
C ILE A 119 33.33 -1.47 -10.77
N PHE A 120 32.88 -0.39 -10.15
CA PHE A 120 33.40 0.95 -10.40
C PHE A 120 34.85 1.12 -9.94
N LEU A 121 35.22 0.51 -8.81
CA LEU A 121 36.59 0.51 -8.28
C LEU A 121 37.55 -0.32 -9.13
N GLU A 122 37.09 -1.45 -9.67
CA GLU A 122 37.90 -2.35 -10.50
C GLU A 122 38.26 -1.77 -11.88
N LYS A 123 37.41 -0.91 -12.45
CA LYS A 123 37.65 -0.30 -13.76
C LYS A 123 38.63 0.87 -13.65
N GLN A 124 39.72 0.87 -14.42
CA GLN A 124 40.56 2.06 -14.60
C GLN A 124 39.98 2.96 -15.70
N CYS A 125 39.38 4.09 -15.29
CA CYS A 125 39.05 5.20 -16.18
C CYS A 125 39.58 6.52 -15.58
N SER A 126 40.24 7.35 -16.38
CA SER A 126 40.58 8.73 -16.07
C SER A 126 39.62 9.63 -16.83
N ASP A 127 38.49 9.95 -16.23
CA ASP A 127 37.55 10.92 -16.80
C ASP A 127 36.93 11.73 -15.66
N ASP A 128 36.73 13.03 -15.85
CA ASP A 128 36.15 13.93 -14.84
C ASP A 128 34.73 13.45 -14.43
N ASP A 129 34.01 12.81 -15.35
CA ASP A 129 32.71 12.19 -15.12
C ASP A 129 32.76 11.03 -14.11
N ARG A 130 33.93 10.41 -13.91
CA ARG A 130 34.09 9.29 -12.97
C ARG A 130 33.91 9.75 -11.53
N HIS A 131 34.55 10.84 -11.14
CA HIS A 131 34.44 11.36 -9.77
C HIS A 131 33.00 11.77 -9.43
N VAL A 132 32.29 12.37 -10.40
CA VAL A 132 30.88 12.74 -10.23
C VAL A 132 30.00 11.52 -10.01
N LEU A 133 30.20 10.45 -10.80
CA LEU A 133 29.43 9.21 -10.66
C LEU A 133 29.72 8.49 -9.33
N GLU A 134 30.96 8.49 -8.87
CA GLU A 134 31.35 7.91 -7.57
C GLU A 134 30.67 8.64 -6.40
N GLU A 135 30.68 9.98 -6.42
CA GLU A 135 30.00 10.79 -5.42
C GLU A 135 28.49 10.50 -5.41
N LYS A 136 27.84 10.45 -6.58
CA LYS A 136 26.41 10.14 -6.70
C LYS A 136 26.07 8.73 -6.22
N LEU A 137 26.92 7.75 -6.50
CA LEU A 137 26.74 6.39 -6.00
C LEU A 137 26.81 6.32 -4.47
N SER A 138 27.80 7.00 -3.88
CA SER A 138 27.93 7.11 -2.42
C SER A 138 26.72 7.81 -1.78
N GLU A 139 26.21 8.88 -2.39
CA GLU A 139 24.96 9.55 -1.95
C GLU A 139 23.76 8.57 -1.97
N MET A 140 23.61 7.77 -3.02
CA MET A 140 22.53 6.78 -3.15
C MET A 140 22.65 5.66 -2.12
N ILE A 141 23.84 5.13 -1.88
CA ILE A 141 24.10 4.12 -0.86
C ILE A 141 23.75 4.68 0.53
N ASN A 142 24.20 5.90 0.83
CA ASN A 142 23.92 6.55 2.11
C ASN A 142 22.43 6.86 2.29
N PHE A 143 21.71 7.19 1.22
CA PHE A 143 20.26 7.32 1.26
C PHE A 143 19.56 6.02 1.67
N HIS A 144 19.92 4.89 1.07
CA HIS A 144 19.32 3.59 1.44
C HIS A 144 19.67 3.18 2.88
N LYS A 145 20.90 3.45 3.35
CA LYS A 145 21.27 3.23 4.76
C LYS A 145 20.38 4.03 5.72
N ARG A 146 20.08 5.29 5.40
CA ARG A 146 19.19 6.13 6.23
C ARG A 146 17.77 5.57 6.27
N ILE A 147 17.27 5.05 5.15
CA ILE A 147 15.95 4.40 5.09
C ILE A 147 15.92 3.16 5.98
N GLU A 148 16.92 2.27 5.89
CA GLU A 148 16.99 1.08 6.74
C GLU A 148 17.05 1.43 8.24
N GLN A 149 17.84 2.43 8.61
CA GLN A 149 17.93 2.92 9.99
C GLN A 149 16.62 3.52 10.50
N ALA A 150 15.83 4.13 9.60
CA ALA A 150 14.50 4.62 9.95
C ALA A 150 13.55 3.43 10.20
N PHE A 151 13.53 2.44 9.31
CA PHE A 151 12.68 1.26 9.44
C PHE A 151 13.05 0.36 10.64
N SER A 152 14.33 0.25 11.01
CA SER A 152 14.75 -0.52 12.17
C SER A 152 14.18 -0.01 13.49
N LYS A 153 13.80 1.28 13.55
CA LYS A 153 13.14 1.90 14.71
C LYS A 153 11.62 1.69 14.72
N ILE A 154 11.03 1.33 13.59
CA ILE A 154 9.58 1.18 13.40
C ILE A 154 9.13 -0.27 13.62
N LYS A 155 10.01 -1.26 13.38
CA LYS A 155 9.67 -2.68 13.57
C LYS A 155 9.08 -2.91 14.98
N PRO A 156 7.79 -3.31 15.10
CA PRO A 156 7.22 -3.65 16.39
C PRO A 156 8.03 -4.80 17.00
N LYS A 157 8.21 -4.78 18.33
CA LYS A 157 8.67 -5.98 19.03
C LYS A 157 7.71 -7.12 18.68
N GLN A 158 8.26 -8.22 18.17
CA GLN A 158 7.55 -9.50 18.05
C GLN A 158 6.98 -9.92 19.40
#